data_AF-A0AAN8PWF7-F1
#
_entry.id   AF-A0AAN8PWF7-F1
#
_cell.length_a   1.000
_cell.length_b   1.000
_cell.length_c   1.000
_cell.angle_alpha   90.00
_cell.angle_beta   90.00
_cell.angle_gamma   90.00
#
_symmetry.space_group_name_H-M   'P 1'
#
loop_
_entity.id
_entity.type
_entity.pdbx_description
1 polymer ?
#
loop_
_entity_poly.entity_id
_entity_poly.type
_entity_poly.pdbx_seq_one_letter_code
_entity_poly.pdbx_strand_id
1 'polypeptide(L)'
;MFPNALISFLELLPRDSKDFNLSVKELNNKLRKVCKDTKTRFVESAESFMNSDNTIKPLLYHDTVHLNDIGSAKLASIFKSVFHLNLFEHTGSPYDYKPRADTRNNLLSSSYPHFQLPPHMRFSLNDTTRSTQLQTKI
;
A
#
# COMPACT_ATOMS: atom_id res chain seq x y z
N MET A 1 -25.91 -5.49 5.88
CA MET A 1 -25.40 -4.14 5.60
C MET A 1 -24.66 -3.65 6.84
N PHE A 2 -23.53 -2.95 6.73
CA PHE A 2 -22.72 -2.51 7.88
C PHE A 2 -22.93 -1.00 8.14
N PRO A 3 -23.99 -0.58 8.84
CA PRO A 3 -24.39 0.83 8.95
C PRO A 3 -23.38 1.72 9.70
N ASN A 4 -22.47 1.11 10.45
CA ASN A 4 -21.42 1.78 11.24
C ASN A 4 -20.04 1.67 10.58
N ALA A 5 -19.94 1.12 9.37
CA ALA A 5 -18.66 1.04 8.68
C ALA A 5 -18.23 2.42 8.16
N LEU A 6 -16.97 2.76 8.38
CA LEU A 6 -16.29 3.81 7.63
C LEU A 6 -15.82 3.22 6.30
N ILE A 7 -16.15 3.90 5.21
CA ILE A 7 -15.80 3.46 3.86
C ILE A 7 -14.70 4.38 3.33
N SER A 8 -13.56 3.82 2.95
CA SER A 8 -12.48 4.55 2.31
C SER A 8 -12.38 4.14 0.85
N PHE A 9 -12.47 5.12 -0.04
CA PHE A 9 -12.27 4.97 -1.47
C PHE A 9 -10.85 5.37 -1.81
N LEU A 10 -10.08 4.41 -2.31
CA LEU A 10 -8.75 4.69 -2.81
C LEU A 10 -8.84 5.39 -4.16
N GLU A 11 -8.05 6.44 -4.33
CA GLU A 11 -7.82 7.05 -5.63
C GLU A 11 -7.29 6.03 -6.62
N LEU A 12 -7.89 5.95 -7.81
CA LEU A 12 -7.39 5.11 -8.88
C LEU A 12 -6.02 5.62 -9.32
N LEU A 13 -5.05 4.70 -9.36
CA LEU A 13 -3.68 5.02 -9.72
C LEU A 13 -3.54 5.26 -11.23
N PRO A 14 -2.60 6.13 -11.64
CA PRO A 14 -2.28 6.33 -13.03
C PRO A 14 -1.59 5.10 -13.63
N ARG A 15 -1.64 5.01 -14.96
CA ARG A 15 -0.94 3.99 -15.76
C ARG A 15 -0.28 4.64 -16.97
N ASP A 16 0.55 3.92 -17.72
CA ASP A 16 1.19 4.48 -18.94
C ASP A 16 0.21 4.54 -20.13
N SER A 17 -0.80 5.40 -20.04
CA SER A 17 -1.78 5.65 -21.09
C SER A 17 -2.47 7.00 -20.85
N LYS A 18 -2.23 7.96 -21.75
CA LYS A 18 -2.78 9.34 -21.62
C LYS A 18 -4.30 9.35 -21.58
N ASP A 19 -4.96 8.66 -22.51
CA ASP A 19 -6.42 8.64 -22.61
C ASP A 19 -7.06 8.01 -21.36
N PHE A 20 -6.47 6.92 -20.85
CA PHE A 20 -6.93 6.32 -19.62
C PHE A 20 -6.76 7.24 -18.42
N ASN A 21 -5.62 7.93 -18.32
CA ASN A 21 -5.35 8.83 -17.20
C ASN A 21 -6.32 10.02 -17.18
N LEU A 22 -6.80 10.49 -18.34
CA LEU A 22 -7.87 11.49 -18.40
C LEU A 22 -9.17 10.94 -17.79
N SER A 23 -9.61 9.76 -18.21
CA SER A 23 -10.82 9.12 -17.65
C SER A 23 -10.69 8.82 -16.16
N VAL A 24 -9.51 8.37 -15.71
CA VAL A 24 -9.20 8.14 -14.29
C VAL A 24 -9.29 9.44 -13.50
N LYS A 25 -8.72 10.53 -14.02
CA LYS A 25 -8.78 11.84 -13.37
C LYS A 25 -10.22 12.33 -13.21
N GLU A 26 -11.06 12.15 -14.23
CA GLU A 26 -12.48 12.47 -14.14
C GLU A 26 -13.21 11.63 -13.09
N LEU A 27 -12.94 10.31 -13.06
CA LEU A 27 -13.55 9.41 -12.09
C LEU A 27 -13.11 9.72 -10.65
N ASN A 28 -11.81 9.94 -10.42
CA ASN A 28 -11.27 10.35 -9.13
C ASN A 28 -11.89 11.69 -8.67
N ASN A 29 -12.06 12.66 -9.57
CA ASN A 29 -12.74 13.92 -9.26
C ASN A 29 -14.22 13.72 -8.89
N LYS A 30 -14.93 12.79 -9.54
CA LYS A 30 -16.31 12.43 -9.17
C LYS A 30 -16.35 11.74 -7.81
N LEU A 31 -15.49 10.76 -7.56
CA LEU A 31 -15.40 10.03 -6.29
C LEU A 31 -15.09 10.98 -5.13
N ARG A 32 -14.12 11.89 -5.29
CA ARG A 32 -13.80 12.93 -4.32
C ARG A 32 -15.01 13.81 -3.98
N LYS A 33 -15.84 14.14 -4.97
CA LYS A 33 -17.04 14.95 -4.74
C LYS A 33 -18.11 14.19 -3.95
N VAL A 34 -18.21 12.88 -4.15
CA VAL A 34 -19.16 12.00 -3.44
C VAL A 34 -18.68 11.68 -2.02
N CYS A 35 -17.37 11.54 -1.82
CA CYS A 35 -16.77 11.22 -0.53
C CYS A 35 -16.61 12.45 0.39
N LYS A 36 -17.70 13.20 0.59
CA LYS A 36 -17.72 14.41 1.44
C LYS A 36 -18.44 14.23 2.77
N ASP A 37 -19.06 13.07 2.97
CA ASP A 37 -19.82 12.78 4.19
C ASP A 37 -18.93 12.16 5.28
N THR A 38 -19.38 12.24 6.53
CA THR A 38 -18.62 11.78 7.71
C THR A 38 -18.27 10.29 7.70
N LYS A 39 -18.96 9.48 6.91
CA LYS A 39 -18.76 8.02 6.82
C LYS A 39 -17.94 7.56 5.60
N THR A 40 -17.63 8.46 4.68
CA THR A 40 -16.91 8.14 3.43
C THR A 40 -15.68 9.00 3.28
N ARG A 41 -14.56 8.42 2.88
CA ARG A 41 -13.31 9.15 2.68
C ARG A 41 -12.73 8.86 1.32
N PHE A 42 -12.20 9.89 0.69
CA PHE A 42 -11.37 9.73 -0.49
C PHE A 42 -9.91 9.78 -0.08
N VAL A 43 -9.15 8.76 -0.45
CA VAL A 43 -7.72 8.63 -0.13
C VAL A 43 -6.92 8.98 -1.37
N GLU A 44 -6.32 10.18 -1.35
CA GLU A 44 -5.38 10.61 -2.37
C GLU A 44 -4.08 9.80 -2.26
N SER A 45 -3.64 9.26 -3.39
CA SER A 45 -2.41 8.46 -3.42
C SER A 45 -1.64 8.59 -4.73
N ALA A 46 -2.28 9.05 -5.82
CA ALA A 46 -1.70 9.06 -7.16
C ALA A 46 -0.37 9.84 -7.24
N GLU A 47 -0.24 10.96 -6.55
CA GLU A 47 1.00 11.77 -6.52
C GLU A 47 2.21 10.95 -6.03
N SER A 48 2.01 10.02 -5.09
CA SER A 48 3.08 9.15 -4.61
C SER A 48 3.62 8.22 -5.70
N PHE A 49 2.85 7.96 -6.76
CA PHE A 49 3.18 7.08 -7.88
C PHE A 49 3.57 7.82 -9.16
N MET A 50 3.59 9.16 -9.14
CA MET A 50 3.96 10.00 -10.28
C MET A 50 5.26 10.75 -10.06
N ASN A 51 6.00 11.00 -11.13
CA ASN A 51 7.11 11.94 -11.18
C ASN A 51 6.59 13.39 -11.29
N SER A 52 7.48 14.37 -11.14
CA SER A 52 7.14 15.80 -11.26
C SER A 52 6.70 16.21 -12.67
N ASP A 53 7.05 15.43 -13.69
CA ASP A 53 6.64 15.65 -15.08
C ASP A 53 5.29 15.01 -15.43
N ASN A 54 4.57 14.48 -14.44
CA ASN A 54 3.31 13.73 -14.57
C ASN A 54 3.42 12.37 -15.28
N THR A 55 4.61 11.80 -15.41
CA THR A 55 4.77 10.39 -15.80
C THR A 55 4.65 9.47 -14.58
N ILE A 56 4.35 8.19 -14.78
CA ILE A 56 4.38 7.20 -13.70
C ILE A 56 5.83 6.96 -13.26
N LYS A 57 6.05 6.60 -12.00
CA LYS A 57 7.35 6.14 -11.47
C LYS A 57 7.57 4.68 -11.85
N PRO A 58 8.38 4.32 -12.87
CA PRO A 58 8.44 2.95 -13.37
C PRO A 58 8.95 1.96 -12.31
N LEU A 59 9.79 2.42 -11.37
CA LEU A 59 10.30 1.63 -10.26
C LEU A 59 9.21 1.07 -9.33
N LEU A 60 8.00 1.63 -9.34
CA LEU A 60 6.88 1.17 -8.51
C LEU A 60 5.96 0.18 -9.23
N TYR A 61 6.17 -0.04 -10.53
CA TYR A 61 5.31 -0.89 -11.34
C TYR A 61 6.11 -2.09 -11.88
N HIS A 62 5.41 -3.21 -12.05
CA HIS A 62 5.95 -4.39 -12.73
C HIS A 62 5.88 -4.20 -14.25
N ASP A 63 4.78 -3.59 -14.72
CA ASP A 63 4.55 -3.19 -16.10
C ASP A 63 4.05 -1.74 -16.13
N THR A 64 3.19 -1.38 -17.07
CA THR A 64 2.63 -0.02 -17.15
C THR A 64 1.36 0.19 -16.34
N VAL A 65 0.86 -0.85 -15.65
CA VAL A 65 -0.46 -0.89 -14.99
C VAL A 65 -0.37 -1.47 -13.57
N HIS A 66 0.30 -2.61 -13.39
CA HIS A 66 0.37 -3.34 -12.14
C HIS A 66 1.55 -2.88 -11.28
N LEU A 67 1.31 -2.70 -9.98
CA LEU A 67 2.36 -2.40 -9.02
C LEU A 67 3.29 -3.61 -8.83
N ASN A 68 4.58 -3.36 -8.65
CA ASN A 68 5.52 -4.38 -8.18
C ASN A 68 5.53 -4.43 -6.65
N ASP A 69 6.47 -5.17 -6.05
CA ASP A 69 6.60 -5.31 -4.60
C ASP A 69 6.86 -3.96 -3.90
N ILE A 70 7.68 -3.10 -4.50
CA ILE A 70 8.02 -1.78 -3.96
C ILE A 70 6.78 -0.86 -4.01
N GLY A 71 6.08 -0.85 -5.14
CA GLY A 71 4.84 -0.09 -5.31
C GLY A 71 3.73 -0.57 -4.38
N SER A 72 3.58 -1.88 -4.23
CA SER A 72 2.59 -2.49 -3.34
C SER A 72 2.88 -2.18 -1.88
N ALA A 73 4.15 -2.24 -1.45
CA ALA A 73 4.56 -1.84 -0.10
C ALA A 73 4.29 -0.34 0.15
N LYS A 74 4.56 0.52 -0.84
CA LYS A 74 4.24 1.95 -0.76
C LYS A 74 2.73 2.18 -0.60
N LEU A 75 1.91 1.50 -1.40
CA LEU A 75 0.45 1.60 -1.31
C LEU A 75 -0.06 1.11 0.05
N ALA A 76 0.44 -0.03 0.52
CA ALA A 76 0.10 -0.58 1.82
C ALA A 76 0.44 0.39 2.98
N SER A 77 1.55 1.11 2.89
CA SER A 77 1.90 2.15 3.88
C SER A 77 0.89 3.29 3.91
N ILE A 78 0.36 3.73 2.76
CA ILE A 78 -0.68 4.76 2.68
C ILE A 78 -1.97 4.23 3.33
N PHE A 79 -2.38 3.00 2.99
CA PHE A 79 -3.54 2.34 3.59
C PHE A 79 -3.43 2.22 5.10
N LYS A 80 -2.26 1.82 5.60
CA LYS A 80 -2.01 1.68 7.03
C LYS A 80 -2.27 3.00 7.75
N SER A 81 -1.77 4.12 7.23
CA SER A 81 -2.01 5.44 7.81
C SER A 81 -3.50 5.80 7.82
N VAL A 82 -4.22 5.56 6.73
CA VAL A 82 -5.68 5.80 6.65
C VAL A 82 -6.44 4.92 7.64
N PHE A 83 -6.08 3.65 7.74
CA PHE A 83 -6.72 2.72 8.65
C PHE A 83 -6.53 3.17 10.10
N HIS A 84 -5.31 3.56 10.49
CA HIS A 84 -5.04 4.08 11.83
C HIS A 84 -5.83 5.38 12.12
N LEU A 85 -5.90 6.30 11.16
CA LEU A 85 -6.69 7.53 11.31
C LEU A 85 -8.18 7.23 11.51
N ASN A 86 -8.76 6.37 10.68
CA ASN A 86 -10.16 6.00 10.77
C ASN A 86 -10.49 5.30 12.09
N LEU A 87 -9.59 4.43 12.55
CA LEU A 87 -9.73 3.71 13.81
C LEU A 87 -9.62 4.67 15.01
N PHE A 88 -8.67 5.61 14.97
CA PHE A 88 -8.51 6.63 16.01
C PHE A 88 -9.76 7.50 16.16
N GLU A 89 -10.27 8.04 15.04
CA GLU A 89 -11.44 8.92 15.06
C GLU A 89 -12.72 8.20 15.51
N HIS A 90 -12.85 6.90 15.24
CA HIS A 90 -13.99 6.11 15.70
C HIS A 90 -13.89 5.62 17.14
N THR A 91 -12.68 5.50 17.69
CA THR A 91 -12.48 4.92 19.03
C THR A 91 -12.04 5.95 20.08
N GLY A 92 -11.64 7.15 19.68
CA GLY A 92 -11.13 8.20 20.56
C GLY A 92 -9.82 7.85 21.25
N SER A 93 -9.18 6.74 20.88
CA SER A 93 -7.99 6.20 21.51
C SER A 93 -6.90 5.99 20.45
N PRO A 94 -5.66 6.48 20.65
CA PRO A 94 -4.54 6.07 19.82
C PRO A 94 -4.42 4.57 20.02
N TYR A 95 -4.77 3.80 19.00
CA TYR A 95 -4.66 2.36 19.04
C TYR A 95 -3.19 2.04 19.31
N ASP A 96 -2.89 1.71 20.57
CA ASP A 96 -1.62 1.16 20.98
C ASP A 96 -1.63 -0.28 20.46
N TYR A 97 -1.39 -0.43 19.15
CA TYR A 97 -1.27 -1.72 18.50
C TYR A 97 -0.04 -2.40 19.12
N LYS A 98 -0.27 -3.09 20.24
CA LYS A 98 0.65 -4.06 20.78
C LYS A 98 0.44 -5.30 19.92
N PRO A 99 1.38 -5.65 19.02
CA PRO A 99 1.35 -6.98 18.44
C PRO A 99 1.25 -7.94 19.61
N ARG A 100 0.22 -8.80 19.59
CA ARG A 100 0.02 -9.84 20.59
C ARG A 100 1.37 -10.53 20.85
N ALA A 101 1.80 -10.64 22.11
CA ALA A 101 3.16 -11.13 22.45
C ALA A 101 3.46 -12.52 21.83
N ASP A 102 2.41 -13.25 21.51
CA ASP A 102 2.33 -14.51 20.80
C ASP A 102 2.70 -14.45 19.29
N THR A 103 2.92 -13.27 18.69
CA THR A 103 3.43 -13.14 17.30
C THR A 103 4.93 -12.92 17.17
N ARG A 104 5.70 -12.78 18.26
CA ARG A 104 7.17 -12.65 18.15
C ARG A 104 7.89 -13.95 17.75
N ASN A 105 7.27 -15.11 17.95
CA ASN A 105 7.83 -16.41 17.57
C ASN A 105 7.08 -17.15 16.45
N ASN A 106 5.97 -16.60 15.94
CA ASN A 106 5.14 -17.28 14.92
C ASN A 106 5.26 -16.70 13.49
N LEU A 107 6.19 -15.76 13.25
CA LEU A 107 6.55 -15.37 11.87
C LEU A 107 7.31 -16.45 11.10
N LEU A 108 7.57 -17.61 11.72
CA LEU A 108 8.12 -18.80 11.05
C LEU A 108 7.08 -19.87 10.72
N SER A 109 5.84 -19.78 11.18
CA SER A 109 4.79 -20.75 10.81
C SER A 109 3.39 -20.33 11.25
N SER A 110 2.66 -19.58 10.43
CA SER A 110 1.18 -19.72 10.41
C SER A 110 0.58 -19.06 9.17
N SER A 111 0.36 -19.89 8.15
CA SER A 111 -0.92 -20.08 7.48
C SER A 111 -1.89 -18.89 7.46
N TYR A 112 -1.77 -18.03 6.45
CA TYR A 112 -2.98 -17.51 5.81
C TYR A 112 -3.74 -18.72 5.25
N PRO A 113 -5.03 -18.94 5.58
CA PRO A 113 -5.79 -19.95 4.88
C PRO A 113 -5.98 -19.47 3.44
N HIS A 114 -5.17 -20.05 2.54
CA HIS A 114 -5.19 -19.96 1.07
C HIS A 114 -4.60 -18.71 0.41
N PHE A 115 -3.28 -18.52 0.55
CA PHE A 115 -2.47 -17.98 -0.56
C PHE A 115 -1.07 -18.61 -0.51
N GLN A 116 -0.82 -19.64 -1.32
CA GLN A 116 0.52 -20.22 -1.48
C GLN A 116 1.22 -19.51 -2.65
N LEU A 117 2.28 -18.76 -2.34
CA LEU A 117 3.18 -18.22 -3.37
C LEU A 117 3.90 -19.37 -4.09
N PRO A 118 4.04 -19.32 -5.42
CA PRO A 118 4.70 -20.36 -6.18
C PRO A 118 6.18 -20.51 -5.79
N PRO A 119 6.79 -21.70 -5.97
CA PRO A 119 8.10 -22.04 -5.39
C PRO A 119 9.25 -21.09 -5.76
N HIS A 120 9.18 -20.42 -6.91
CA HIS A 120 10.19 -19.49 -7.40
C HIS A 120 10.11 -18.09 -6.75
N MET A 121 9.06 -17.79 -5.98
CA MET A 121 8.89 -16.54 -5.23
C MET A 121 9.22 -16.69 -3.73
N ARG A 122 9.84 -17.81 -3.34
CA ARG A 122 10.29 -18.04 -1.97
C ARG A 122 11.72 -17.49 -1.81
N PHE A 123 11.86 -16.30 -1.23
CA PHE A 123 13.18 -15.76 -0.89
C PHE A 123 13.65 -16.32 0.47
N SER A 124 14.88 -16.86 0.50
CA SER A 124 15.56 -17.28 1.73
C SER A 124 16.14 -16.05 2.43
N LEU A 125 15.75 -15.82 3.68
CA LEU A 125 16.14 -14.65 4.48
C LEU A 125 17.50 -14.78 5.21
N ASN A 126 18.38 -15.70 4.78
CA ASN A 126 19.61 -16.01 5.51
C ASN A 126 20.90 -15.36 4.98
N ASP A 127 20.88 -14.49 3.97
CA ASP A 127 22.11 -13.91 3.40
C ASP A 127 22.41 -12.45 3.80
N THR A 128 21.84 -11.92 4.89
CA THR A 128 22.08 -10.53 5.33
C THR A 128 23.27 -10.34 6.27
N THR A 129 24.26 -11.24 6.26
CA THR A 129 25.52 -11.04 7.01
C THR A 129 26.76 -11.35 6.16
N ARG A 130 26.92 -10.63 5.04
CA ARG A 130 28.23 -10.52 4.35
C ARG A 130 28.26 -9.32 3.37
N SER A 131 28.18 -8.10 3.86
CA SER A 131 28.50 -6.91 3.03
C SER A 131 29.08 -5.72 3.80
N THR A 132 29.87 -5.98 4.85
CA THR A 132 30.64 -4.93 5.56
C THR A 132 32.15 -5.17 5.59
N GLN A 133 32.68 -6.02 4.70
CA GLN A 133 34.12 -6.11 4.47
C GLN A 133 34.41 -6.19 2.97
N LEU A 134 34.42 -5.04 2.29
CA LEU A 134 35.15 -4.80 1.04
C LEU A 134 35.28 -3.27 0.84
N GLN A 135 35.90 -2.63 1.82
CA GLN A 135 36.62 -1.37 1.65
C GLN A 135 37.97 -1.54 2.35
N THR A 136 38.93 -2.13 1.63
CA THR A 136 40.39 -1.89 1.71
C THR A 136 41.11 -2.91 0.82
N LYS A 137 41.99 -2.39 -0.06
CA LYS A 137 42.72 -3.05 -1.17
C LYS A 137 41.84 -3.24 -2.41
N ILE A 138 42.05 -2.56 -3.53
CA ILE A 138 43.29 -2.15 -4.23
C ILE A 138 43.19 -0.69 -4.66
#